data_AF-A0A924CEG1-F1
#
_entry.id   AF-A0A924CEG1-F1
#
_cell.length_a   1.000
_cell.length_b   1.000
_cell.length_c   1.000
_cell.angle_alpha   90.00
_cell.angle_beta   90.00
_cell.angle_gamma   90.00
#
_symmetry.space_group_name_H-M   'P 1'
#
loop_
_entity.id
_entity.type
_entity.pdbx_description
1 polymer ?
#
loop_
_entity_poly.entity_id
_entity_poly.type
_entity_poly.pdbx_seq_one_letter_code
_entity_poly.pdbx_strand_id
1 'polypeptide(L)'
;MKKKILLLSAFTITAITTIISCEQRENKSVAIENLSNDSLIKRGAYLVTITGCDDCHTPKKMGPMGLELDMDKRLSGYRMEVPLPAVDTNVIK
;
A
#
# COMPACT_ATOMS: atom_id res chain seq x y z
N MET A 1 -46.49 -10.12 35.54
CA MET A 1 -46.77 -9.47 34.23
C MET A 1 -45.62 -8.57 33.78
N LYS A 2 -45.13 -7.64 34.63
CA LYS A 2 -44.00 -6.74 34.31
C LYS A 2 -42.72 -7.44 33.82
N LYS A 3 -42.31 -8.57 34.45
CA LYS A 3 -41.15 -9.37 34.00
C LYS A 3 -41.33 -9.98 32.61
N LYS A 4 -42.55 -10.42 32.24
CA LYS A 4 -42.84 -10.97 30.91
C LYS A 4 -42.81 -9.87 29.84
N ILE A 5 -43.29 -8.68 30.16
CA ILE A 5 -43.23 -7.50 29.27
C ILE A 5 -41.77 -7.08 29.03
N LEU A 6 -40.94 -7.08 30.08
CA LEU A 6 -39.53 -6.71 30.00
C LEU A 6 -38.69 -7.72 29.20
N LEU A 7 -39.03 -9.02 29.30
CA LEU A 7 -38.41 -10.07 28.50
C LEU A 7 -38.85 -10.01 27.02
N LEU A 8 -40.12 -9.72 26.74
CA LEU A 8 -40.60 -9.53 25.37
C LEU A 8 -39.94 -8.32 24.69
N SER A 9 -39.78 -7.20 25.40
CA SER A 9 -39.11 -6.01 24.84
C SER A 9 -37.62 -6.25 24.57
N ALA A 10 -36.94 -7.03 25.42
CA ALA A 10 -35.53 -7.36 25.18
C ALA A 10 -35.36 -8.23 23.93
N PHE A 11 -36.28 -9.17 23.71
CA PHE A 11 -36.26 -10.07 22.55
C PHE A 11 -36.59 -9.33 21.25
N THR A 12 -37.55 -8.40 21.26
CA THR A 12 -37.86 -7.58 20.08
C THR A 12 -36.71 -6.65 19.72
N ILE A 13 -36.03 -6.03 20.70
CA ILE A 13 -34.87 -5.17 20.44
C ILE A 13 -33.70 -5.95 19.83
N THR A 14 -33.41 -7.16 20.34
CA THR A 14 -32.34 -8.00 19.78
C THR A 14 -32.67 -8.53 18.39
N ALA A 15 -33.94 -8.82 18.09
CA ALA A 15 -34.36 -9.21 16.75
C ALA A 15 -34.28 -8.04 15.74
N ILE A 16 -34.58 -6.81 16.17
CA ILE A 16 -34.48 -5.63 15.31
C ILE A 16 -33.01 -5.30 14.98
N THR A 17 -32.10 -5.41 15.96
CA THR A 17 -30.67 -5.13 15.71
C THR A 17 -30.01 -6.17 14.81
N THR A 18 -30.43 -7.43 14.85
CA THR A 18 -29.92 -8.45 13.93
C THR A 18 -30.40 -8.25 12.49
N ILE A 19 -31.65 -7.80 12.29
CA ILE A 19 -32.18 -7.48 10.95
C ILE A 19 -31.42 -6.30 10.34
N ILE A 20 -31.19 -5.21 11.10
CA ILE A 20 -30.42 -4.04 10.63
C ILE A 20 -28.98 -4.43 10.24
N SER A 21 -28.36 -5.35 10.99
CA SER A 21 -26.99 -5.82 10.69
C SER A 21 -26.90 -6.70 9.44
N CYS A 22 -27.97 -7.44 9.10
CA CYS A 22 -28.04 -8.24 7.88
C CYS A 22 -28.20 -7.38 6.62
N GLU A 23 -28.98 -6.29 6.67
CA GLU A 23 -29.26 -5.47 5.48
C GLU A 23 -28.08 -4.61 5.02
N GLN A 24 -27.15 -4.31 5.92
CA GLN A 24 -25.97 -3.48 5.63
C GLN A 24 -24.96 -4.15 4.66
N ARG A 25 -25.11 -5.44 4.33
CA ARG A 25 -24.08 -6.20 3.59
C ARG A 25 -24.21 -6.21 2.07
N GLU A 26 -25.32 -5.79 1.47
CA GLU A 26 -25.47 -5.84 0.00
C GLU A 26 -25.14 -4.55 -0.77
N ASN A 27 -24.93 -3.41 -0.09
CA ASN A 27 -24.75 -2.15 -0.81
C ASN A 27 -23.68 -1.23 -0.21
N LYS A 28 -22.49 -1.77 -0.05
CA LYS A 28 -21.28 -0.95 -0.17
C LYS A 28 -20.50 -1.46 -1.36
N SER A 29 -21.11 -1.39 -2.54
CA SER A 29 -20.29 -1.11 -3.72
C SER A 29 -19.65 0.23 -3.38
N VAL A 30 -18.37 0.20 -2.99
CA VAL A 30 -17.56 1.40 -3.02
C VAL A 30 -17.75 1.86 -4.45
N ALA A 31 -18.54 2.91 -4.64
CA ALA A 31 -18.61 3.58 -5.92
C ALA A 31 -17.14 3.81 -6.25
N ILE A 32 -16.65 3.12 -7.28
CA ILE A 32 -15.37 3.50 -7.86
C ILE A 32 -15.71 4.84 -8.48
N GLU A 33 -15.65 5.89 -7.65
CA GLU A 33 -15.42 7.24 -8.11
C GLU A 33 -14.32 7.08 -9.14
N ASN A 34 -14.59 7.47 -10.38
CA ASN A 34 -13.60 7.39 -11.44
C ASN A 34 -12.40 8.23 -10.98
N LEU A 35 -11.42 7.58 -10.34
CA LEU A 35 -10.22 8.24 -9.87
C LEU A 35 -9.60 8.87 -11.09
N SER A 36 -9.37 10.18 -11.05
CA SER A 36 -8.69 10.86 -12.13
C SER A 36 -7.31 10.23 -12.33
N ASN A 37 -6.81 10.24 -13.56
CA ASN A 37 -5.45 9.78 -13.85
C ASN A 37 -4.43 10.49 -12.96
N ASP A 38 -4.60 11.79 -12.69
CA ASP A 38 -3.80 12.55 -11.73
C ASP A 38 -3.79 11.95 -10.33
N SER A 39 -4.95 11.52 -9.83
CA SER A 39 -5.06 10.88 -8.52
C SER A 39 -4.30 9.55 -8.49
N LEU A 40 -4.44 8.75 -9.55
CA LEU A 40 -3.72 7.49 -9.69
C LEU A 40 -2.20 7.69 -9.80
N ILE A 41 -1.74 8.68 -10.56
CA ILE A 41 -0.33 9.02 -10.70
C ILE A 41 0.25 9.46 -9.35
N LYS A 42 -0.44 10.36 -8.63
CA LYS A 42 -0.03 10.81 -7.29
C LYS A 42 0.03 9.64 -6.30
N ARG A 43 -0.95 8.74 -6.36
CA ARG A 43 -0.95 7.54 -5.52
C ARG A 43 0.21 6.61 -5.87
N GLY A 44 0.51 6.40 -7.15
CA GLY A 44 1.66 5.62 -7.59
C GLY A 44 2.98 6.21 -7.08
N ALA A 45 3.17 7.51 -7.23
CA ALA A 45 4.35 8.22 -6.73
C ALA A 45 4.51 8.07 -5.21
N TYR A 46 3.41 8.21 -4.46
CA TYR A 46 3.41 7.98 -3.02
C TYR A 46 3.86 6.55 -2.68
N LEU A 47 3.27 5.53 -3.32
CA LEU A 47 3.57 4.12 -3.06
C LEU A 47 5.05 3.79 -3.32
N VAL A 48 5.58 4.19 -4.49
CA VAL A 48 6.99 3.97 -4.84
C VAL A 48 7.93 4.62 -3.82
N THR A 49 7.56 5.79 -3.29
CA THR A 49 8.34 6.51 -2.29
C THR A 49 8.33 5.79 -0.94
N ILE A 50 7.15 5.42 -0.42
CA ILE A 50 7.04 4.82 0.91
C ILE A 50 7.53 3.37 0.98
N THR A 51 7.52 2.64 -0.14
CA THR A 51 8.05 1.28 -0.21
C THR A 51 9.58 1.25 -0.29
N GLY A 52 10.23 2.41 -0.45
CA GLY A 52 11.69 2.50 -0.46
C GLY A 52 12.32 1.92 -1.73
N CYS A 53 11.61 1.92 -2.86
CA CYS A 53 12.12 1.35 -4.11
C CYS A 53 13.44 2.00 -4.54
N ASP A 54 13.57 3.30 -4.32
CA ASP A 54 14.76 4.07 -4.68
C ASP A 54 16.02 3.65 -3.91
N ASP A 55 15.89 3.10 -2.70
CA ASP A 55 17.04 2.79 -1.84
C ASP A 55 17.97 1.76 -2.49
N CYS A 56 17.38 0.81 -3.24
CA CYS A 56 18.11 -0.23 -3.96
C CYS A 56 18.08 -0.05 -5.48
N HIS A 57 17.02 0.52 -6.06
CA HIS A 57 16.85 0.59 -7.51
C HIS A 57 17.23 1.93 -8.14
N THR A 58 17.56 2.94 -7.35
CA THR A 58 18.04 4.23 -7.86
C THR A 58 19.47 4.47 -7.39
N PRO A 59 20.45 4.40 -8.29
CA PRO A 59 21.83 4.57 -7.85
C PRO A 59 22.13 6.00 -7.43
N LYS A 60 23.16 6.14 -6.60
CA LYS A 60 23.53 7.41 -5.99
C LYS A 60 24.66 8.07 -6.76
N LYS A 61 24.63 9.40 -6.84
CA LYS A 61 25.72 10.24 -7.34
C LYS A 61 26.20 11.18 -6.23
N MET A 62 27.43 11.65 -6.35
CA MET A 62 27.95 12.65 -5.43
C MET A 62 27.28 14.00 -5.73
N GLY A 63 26.52 14.53 -4.79
CA GLY A 63 25.90 15.84 -4.82
C GLY A 63 26.50 16.79 -3.76
N PRO A 64 26.05 18.05 -3.72
CA PRO A 64 26.58 19.05 -2.79
C PRO A 64 26.45 18.66 -1.31
N MET A 65 25.47 17.82 -0.96
CA MET A 65 25.22 17.42 0.43
C MET A 65 25.60 15.95 0.72
N GLY A 66 26.36 15.30 -0.16
CA GLY A 66 26.73 13.89 0.00
C GLY A 66 26.21 13.01 -1.13
N LEU A 67 25.96 11.74 -0.84
CA LEU A 67 25.34 10.83 -1.80
C LEU A 67 23.86 11.16 -1.97
N GLU A 68 23.49 11.56 -3.18
CA GLU A 68 22.12 11.91 -3.57
C GLU A 68 21.62 10.94 -4.66
N LEU A 69 20.30 10.81 -4.82
CA LEU A 69 19.73 9.96 -5.86
C LEU A 69 20.04 10.51 -7.25
N ASP A 70 20.51 9.66 -8.15
CA ASP A 70 20.67 10.02 -9.56
C ASP A 70 19.33 9.86 -10.30
N MET A 71 18.53 10.93 -10.32
CA MET A 71 17.18 10.91 -10.88
C MET A 71 17.14 10.62 -12.40
N ASP A 72 18.24 10.87 -13.12
CA ASP A 72 18.37 10.52 -14.55
C ASP A 72 18.40 8.99 -14.76
N LYS A 73 18.67 8.25 -13.69
CA LYS A 73 18.81 6.79 -13.68
C LYS A 73 17.93 6.17 -12.59
N ARG A 74 16.81 6.84 -12.28
CA ARG A 74 15.83 6.43 -11.27
C ARG A 74 15.20 5.09 -11.67
N LEU A 75 15.19 4.12 -10.75
CA LEU A 75 14.67 2.77 -10.95
C LEU A 75 15.29 2.01 -12.16
N SER A 76 16.52 2.36 -12.57
CA SER A 76 17.18 1.77 -13.76
C SER A 76 17.73 0.36 -13.54
N GLY A 77 17.77 -0.12 -12.29
CA GLY A 77 18.42 -1.39 -11.94
C GLY A 77 19.95 -1.37 -12.16
N TYR A 78 20.56 -2.56 -12.32
CA TYR A 78 21.98 -2.70 -12.64
C TYR A 78 22.25 -2.29 -14.08
N ARG A 79 23.31 -1.50 -14.29
CA ARG A 79 23.62 -0.88 -15.59
C ARG A 79 24.73 -1.66 -16.28
N MET A 80 24.58 -1.88 -17.58
CA MET A 80 25.56 -2.60 -18.39
C MET A 80 26.93 -1.90 -18.40
N GLU A 81 26.94 -0.57 -18.27
CA GLU A 81 28.17 0.24 -18.28
C GLU A 81 28.96 0.14 -16.96
N VAL A 82 28.34 -0.39 -15.89
CA VAL A 82 29.04 -0.61 -14.62
C VAL A 82 29.69 -2.00 -14.69
N PRO A 83 31.02 -2.11 -14.61
CA PRO A 83 31.67 -3.42 -14.61
C PRO A 83 31.31 -4.19 -13.33
N LEU A 84 31.17 -5.51 -13.46
CA LEU A 84 31.05 -6.38 -12.30
C LEU A 84 32.37 -6.34 -11.50
N PRO A 85 32.30 -6.46 -10.16
CA PRO A 85 33.50 -6.56 -9.36
C PRO A 85 34.34 -7.77 -9.80
N ALA A 86 35.66 -7.65 -9.70
CA ALA A 86 36.56 -8.75 -9.99
C ALA A 86 36.24 -9.93 -9.07
N VAL A 87 36.13 -11.12 -9.65
CA VAL A 87 35.87 -12.34 -8.89
C VAL A 87 37.17 -12.80 -8.26
N ASP A 88 37.18 -12.98 -6.93
CA ASP A 88 38.31 -13.59 -6.24
C ASP A 88 38.33 -15.09 -6.55
N THR A 89 39.30 -15.52 -7.35
CA THR A 89 39.43 -16.93 -7.74
C THR A 89 39.88 -17.82 -6.59
N ASN A 90 40.42 -17.27 -5.50
CA ASN A 90 40.85 -18.05 -4.34
C ASN A 90 39.66 -18.58 -3.50
N VAL A 91 38.48 -17.99 -3.64
CA VAL A 91 37.25 -18.44 -2.95
C VAL A 91 36.40 -19.40 -3.79
N ILE A 92 36.79 -19.64 -5.05
CA ILE A 92 36.15 -20.62 -5.92
C ILE A 92 36.89 -21.94 -5.72
N LYS A 93 36.24 -22.89 -5.04
CA LYS A 93 36.69 -24.29 -4.94
C LYS A 93 36.29 -25.09 -6.17
#